data_AF-A0A933I925-F1
#
_entry.id   AF-A0A933I925-F1
#
_cell.length_a   1.000
_cell.length_b   1.000
_cell.length_c   1.000
_cell.angle_alpha   90.00
_cell.angle_beta   90.00
_cell.angle_gamma   90.00
#
_symmetry.space_group_name_H-M   'P 1'
#
loop_
_entity.id
_entity.type
_entity.pdbx_description
1 polymer ?
#
loop_
_entity_poly.entity_id
_entity_poly.type
_entity_poly.pdbx_seq_one_letter_code
_entity_poly.pdbx_strand_id
1 'polypeptide(L)'
;MIGGALAYTLGRGFVKKKKKGKLPAEVVRHEYELEYGTDTVEMHKDAIEKGARVLLVDDLLATGGTALAAAALIEKLGGAVAEMAFIVDLPDVGGAKKLKDKGYKAYCLTEFEGD
;
A
#
# COMPACT_ATOMS: atom_id res chain seq x y z
N MET A 1 11.61 -8.94 1.98
CA MET A 1 10.30 -8.29 1.78
C MET A 1 9.23 -9.18 2.39
N ILE A 2 8.52 -8.70 3.40
CA ILE A 2 7.59 -9.52 4.20
C ILE A 2 6.33 -9.87 3.42
N GLY A 3 5.82 -8.95 2.60
CA GLY A 3 4.69 -9.23 1.70
C GLY A 3 4.92 -10.41 0.74
N GLY A 4 6.15 -10.63 0.28
CA GLY A 4 6.46 -11.79 -0.58
C GLY A 4 6.41 -13.12 0.16
N ALA A 5 6.93 -13.15 1.39
CA ALA A 5 6.85 -14.33 2.25
C ALA A 5 5.39 -14.64 2.64
N LEU A 6 4.61 -13.61 2.98
CA LEU A 6 3.20 -13.77 3.31
C LEU A 6 2.39 -14.29 2.12
N ALA A 7 2.59 -13.73 0.93
CA ALA A 7 1.95 -14.21 -0.29
C ALA A 7 2.26 -15.69 -0.57
N TYR A 8 3.52 -16.10 -0.39
CA TYR A 8 3.93 -17.50 -0.50
C TYR A 8 3.21 -18.39 0.51
N THR A 9 3.21 -18.03 1.80
CA THR A 9 2.52 -18.79 2.86
C THR A 9 1.01 -18.91 2.61
N LEU A 10 0.38 -17.88 2.03
CA LEU A 10 -1.04 -17.88 1.71
C LEU A 10 -1.38 -18.54 0.36
N GLY A 11 -0.38 -18.97 -0.42
CA GLY A 11 -0.58 -19.51 -1.76
C GLY A 11 -1.18 -18.49 -2.74
N ARG A 12 -0.77 -17.21 -2.65
CA ARG A 12 -1.29 -16.09 -3.46
C ARG A 12 -0.19 -15.45 -4.31
N GLY A 13 -0.63 -14.73 -5.35
CA GLY A 13 0.26 -13.90 -6.16
C GLY A 13 0.85 -12.74 -5.34
N PHE A 14 2.04 -12.30 -5.73
CA PHE A 14 2.72 -11.16 -5.11
C PHE A 14 2.97 -10.05 -6.13
N VAL A 15 2.46 -8.85 -5.83
CA VAL A 15 2.59 -7.67 -6.68
C VAL A 15 3.44 -6.62 -5.96
N LYS A 16 4.39 -6.02 -6.69
CA LYS A 16 5.24 -4.95 -6.16
C LYS A 16 4.74 -3.59 -6.66
N LYS A 17 4.55 -2.64 -5.74
CA LYS A 17 4.63 -1.20 -6.08
C LYS A 17 6.09 -0.76 -6.07
N LYS A 18 6.46 0.17 -6.95
CA LYS A 18 7.79 0.76 -6.98
C LYS A 18 7.72 2.26 -7.24
N LYS A 19 8.81 2.97 -6.95
CA LYS A 19 8.99 4.35 -7.41
C LYS A 19 9.07 4.41 -8.93
N LYS A 20 8.81 5.59 -9.49
CA LYS A 20 8.88 5.88 -10.93
C LYS A 20 10.13 5.30 -11.62
N GLY A 21 9.92 4.59 -12.73
CA GLY A 21 10.97 4.10 -13.62
C GLY A 21 11.69 2.84 -13.13
N LYS A 22 11.16 2.13 -12.13
CA LYS A 22 11.78 0.90 -11.59
C LYS A 22 11.10 -0.39 -12.06
N LEU A 23 9.98 -0.30 -12.74
CA LEU A 23 9.24 -1.44 -13.27
C LEU A 23 9.52 -1.60 -14.77
N PRO A 24 9.80 -2.84 -15.25
CA PRO A 24 10.23 -3.07 -16.64
C PRO A 24 9.10 -3.07 -17.67
N ALA A 25 7.86 -3.30 -17.26
CA ALA A 25 6.71 -3.40 -18.17
C ALA A 25 5.82 -2.15 -18.12
N GLU A 26 4.70 -2.17 -18.85
CA GLU A 26 3.73 -1.07 -18.80
C GLU A 26 3.16 -0.88 -17.39
N VAL A 27 3.02 0.37 -16.96
CA VAL A 27 2.59 0.72 -15.61
C VAL A 27 1.38 1.66 -15.58
N VAL A 28 0.60 1.55 -14.51
CA VAL A 28 -0.22 2.65 -13.98
C VAL A 28 0.59 3.46 -12.97
N ARG A 29 0.30 4.75 -12.89
CA ARG A 29 0.98 5.71 -12.00
C ARG A 29 -0.02 6.45 -11.13
N HIS A 30 0.43 6.79 -9.92
CA HIS A 30 -0.24 7.69 -9.01
C HIS A 30 0.79 8.63 -8.39
N GLU A 31 0.58 9.92 -8.58
CA GLU A 31 1.38 10.99 -7.99
C GLU A 31 0.72 11.45 -6.69
N TYR A 32 1.53 11.71 -5.67
CA TYR A 32 1.05 12.17 -4.36
C TYR A 32 1.99 13.23 -3.79
N GLU A 33 1.42 14.12 -2.99
CA GLU A 33 2.14 15.25 -2.39
C GLU A 33 2.98 14.81 -1.18
N LEU A 34 4.15 15.43 -1.08
CA LEU A 34 5.03 15.41 0.09
C LEU A 34 5.03 16.82 0.71
N GLU A 35 5.64 16.98 1.89
CA GLU A 35 5.83 18.31 2.50
C GLU A 35 6.60 19.26 1.57
N TYR A 36 7.56 18.72 0.82
CA TYR A 36 8.31 19.44 -0.20
C TYR A 36 8.33 18.65 -1.52
N GLY A 37 7.34 18.92 -2.37
CA GLY A 37 7.26 18.37 -3.73
C GLY A 37 6.25 17.22 -3.88
N THR A 38 6.45 16.41 -4.91
CA THR A 38 5.60 15.23 -5.21
C THR A 38 6.47 14.00 -5.41
N ASP A 39 5.93 12.82 -5.11
CA ASP A 39 6.53 11.54 -5.49
C ASP A 39 5.51 10.72 -6.29
N THR A 40 5.98 9.73 -7.04
CA THR A 40 5.15 8.89 -7.91
C THR A 40 5.41 7.42 -7.63
N VAL A 41 4.33 6.69 -7.37
CA VAL A 41 4.34 5.23 -7.30
C VAL A 41 3.77 4.61 -8.57
N GLU A 42 4.31 3.45 -8.93
CA GLU A 42 3.98 2.68 -10.11
C GLU A 42 3.63 1.23 -9.74
N MET A 43 2.73 0.64 -10.53
CA MET A 43 2.37 -0.77 -10.51
C MET A 43 2.17 -1.25 -11.96
N HIS A 44 2.54 -2.49 -12.30
CA HIS A 44 2.30 -2.98 -13.66
C HIS A 44 0.80 -3.01 -13.99
N LYS A 45 0.43 -2.68 -15.23
CA LYS A 45 -0.97 -2.63 -15.67
C LYS A 45 -1.69 -3.98 -15.59
N ASP A 46 -0.95 -5.07 -15.74
CA ASP A 46 -1.43 -6.45 -15.72
C ASP A 46 -1.34 -7.09 -14.33
N ALA A 47 -0.94 -6.33 -13.31
CA ALA A 47 -0.66 -6.89 -11.99
C ALA A 47 -1.90 -7.34 -11.22
N ILE A 48 -3.06 -6.73 -11.50
CA ILE A 48 -4.30 -6.92 -10.74
C ILE A 48 -5.43 -7.22 -11.71
N GLU A 49 -6.09 -8.35 -11.51
CA GLU A 49 -7.31 -8.70 -12.23
C GLU A 49 -8.52 -7.92 -11.67
N LYS A 50 -9.45 -7.55 -12.55
CA LYS A 50 -10.67 -6.85 -12.14
C LYS A 50 -11.48 -7.71 -11.15
N GLY A 51 -11.87 -7.12 -10.02
CA GLY A 51 -12.57 -7.80 -8.94
C GLY A 51 -11.64 -8.55 -7.95
N ALA A 52 -10.32 -8.54 -8.19
CA ALA A 52 -9.37 -9.15 -7.25
C ALA A 52 -9.43 -8.45 -5.88
N ARG A 53 -9.42 -9.25 -4.82
CA ARG A 53 -9.30 -8.78 -3.44
C ARG A 53 -7.84 -8.75 -3.05
N VAL A 54 -7.33 -7.58 -2.69
CA VAL A 54 -5.89 -7.35 -2.47
C VAL A 54 -5.62 -7.07 -1.00
N LEU A 55 -4.65 -7.78 -0.43
CA LEU A 55 -4.05 -7.47 0.87
C LEU A 55 -2.84 -6.57 0.62
N LEU A 56 -2.90 -5.32 1.10
CA LEU A 56 -1.77 -4.40 1.05
C LEU A 56 -0.89 -4.65 2.29
N VAL A 57 0.41 -4.80 2.11
CA VAL A 57 1.35 -5.07 3.20
C VAL A 57 2.52 -4.11 3.14
N ASP A 58 2.83 -3.45 4.25
CA ASP A 58 4.07 -2.68 4.43
C ASP A 58 4.68 -2.97 5.81
N ASP A 59 5.92 -2.55 6.04
CA ASP A 59 6.56 -2.70 7.34
C ASP A 59 6.05 -1.69 8.37
N LEU A 60 5.95 -0.42 7.99
CA LEU A 60 5.65 0.69 8.90
C LEU A 60 4.52 1.60 8.37
N LEU A 61 3.55 1.89 9.22
CA LEU A 61 2.51 2.90 9.01
C LEU A 61 2.89 4.20 9.71
N ALA A 62 3.27 5.21 8.92
CA ALA A 62 3.49 6.59 9.39
C ALA A 62 2.28 7.49 9.07
N THR A 63 2.37 8.35 8.06
CA THR A 63 1.26 9.26 7.66
C THR A 63 0.16 8.57 6.84
N GLY A 64 0.34 7.29 6.47
CA GLY A 64 -0.55 6.54 5.58
C GLY A 64 -0.56 6.98 4.11
N GLY A 65 0.18 8.02 3.72
CA GLY A 65 0.17 8.56 2.35
C GLY A 65 0.57 7.52 1.29
N THR A 66 1.63 6.76 1.56
CA THR A 66 2.13 5.71 0.67
C THR A 66 1.15 4.54 0.52
N ALA A 67 0.44 4.18 1.59
CA ALA A 67 -0.58 3.13 1.56
C ALA A 67 -1.81 3.57 0.74
N LEU A 68 -2.25 4.83 0.90
CA LEU A 68 -3.33 5.40 0.09
C LEU A 68 -2.97 5.50 -1.39
N ALA A 69 -1.73 5.90 -1.71
CA ALA A 69 -1.26 5.96 -3.09
C ALA A 69 -1.26 4.57 -3.74
N ALA A 70 -0.91 3.53 -2.99
CA ALA A 70 -0.97 2.15 -3.46
C ALA A 70 -2.41 1.64 -3.61
N ALA A 71 -3.31 1.99 -2.68
CA ALA A 71 -4.73 1.68 -2.78
C ALA A 71 -5.36 2.28 -4.04
N ALA A 72 -5.06 3.54 -4.35
CA ALA A 72 -5.52 4.20 -5.55
C ALA A 72 -5.07 3.48 -6.85
N LEU A 73 -3.85 2.93 -6.87
CA LEU A 73 -3.39 2.12 -8.00
C LEU A 73 -4.15 0.79 -8.11
N ILE A 74 -4.39 0.11 -6.99
CA ILE A 74 -5.15 -1.14 -6.95
C ILE A 74 -6.58 -0.93 -7.48
N GLU A 75 -7.25 0.11 -6.99
CA GLU A 75 -8.61 0.46 -7.39
C GLU A 75 -8.69 0.90 -8.86
N LYS A 76 -7.68 1.63 -9.35
CA LYS A 76 -7.56 2.01 -10.76
C LYS A 76 -7.44 0.81 -11.70
N LEU A 77 -6.83 -0.29 -11.23
CA LEU A 77 -6.75 -1.56 -11.95
C LEU A 77 -8.02 -2.42 -11.77
N GLY A 78 -9.01 -1.94 -11.00
CA GLY A 78 -10.26 -2.64 -10.75
C GLY A 78 -10.21 -3.66 -9.61
N GLY A 79 -9.15 -3.66 -8.81
CA GLY A 79 -9.08 -4.44 -7.57
C GLY A 79 -9.79 -3.74 -6.40
N ALA A 80 -10.05 -4.50 -5.34
CA ALA A 80 -10.58 -3.99 -4.08
C ALA A 80 -9.58 -4.28 -2.95
N VAL A 81 -9.21 -3.27 -2.17
CA VAL A 81 -8.35 -3.46 -1.00
C VAL A 81 -9.18 -4.13 0.10
N ALA A 82 -8.85 -5.39 0.42
CA ALA A 82 -9.54 -6.14 1.46
C ALA A 82 -9.12 -5.66 2.86
N GLU A 83 -7.83 -5.39 3.03
CA GLU A 83 -7.21 -4.92 4.26
C GLU A 83 -5.81 -4.34 3.96
N MET A 84 -5.35 -3.45 4.82
CA MET A 84 -3.97 -2.96 4.86
C MET A 84 -3.30 -3.46 6.14
N ALA A 85 -2.25 -4.25 6.01
CA ALA A 85 -1.52 -4.83 7.14
C ALA A 85 -0.13 -4.23 7.27
N PHE A 86 0.23 -3.85 8.49
CA PHE A 86 1.49 -3.25 8.86
C PHE A 86 2.10 -4.00 10.04
N ILE A 87 3.42 -3.94 10.17
CA ILE A 87 4.09 -4.50 11.36
C ILE A 87 4.06 -3.48 12.47
N VAL A 88 4.45 -2.24 12.16
CA VAL A 88 4.51 -1.14 13.12
C VAL A 88 3.54 -0.03 12.71
N ASP A 89 2.77 0.48 13.66
CA ASP A 89 2.08 1.78 13.57
C ASP A 89 2.81 2.83 14.39
N LEU A 90 2.81 4.08 13.91
CA LEU A 90 3.26 5.27 14.63
C LEU A 90 2.03 6.15 14.94
N PRO A 91 1.36 5.94 16.08
CA PRO A 91 0.06 6.56 16.36
C PRO A 91 0.08 8.09 16.30
N ASP A 92 1.18 8.72 16.71
CA ASP A 92 1.33 10.18 16.76
C ASP A 92 1.25 10.86 15.39
N VAL A 93 1.55 10.11 14.32
CA VAL A 93 1.50 10.60 12.94
C VAL A 93 0.12 10.38 12.30
N GLY A 94 -0.78 9.64 12.97
CA GLY A 94 -2.20 9.54 12.63
C GLY A 94 -2.52 8.71 11.37
N GLY A 95 -1.60 7.88 10.89
CA GLY A 95 -1.78 7.06 9.69
C GLY A 95 -2.97 6.12 9.77
N ALA A 96 -3.08 5.34 10.84
CA ALA A 96 -4.19 4.39 11.01
C ALA A 96 -5.55 5.08 11.03
N LYS A 97 -5.66 6.24 11.70
CA LYS A 97 -6.87 7.06 11.68
C LYS A 97 -7.21 7.53 10.27
N LYS A 98 -6.22 8.04 9.52
CA LYS A 98 -6.42 8.50 8.14
C LYS A 98 -6.90 7.38 7.22
N LEU A 99 -6.40 6.16 7.37
CA LEU A 99 -6.85 5.00 6.59
C LEU A 99 -8.31 4.62 6.94
N LYS A 100 -8.64 4.59 8.22
CA LYS A 100 -10.01 4.32 8.70
C LYS A 100 -11.02 5.37 8.22
N ASP A 101 -10.66 6.66 8.30
CA ASP A 101 -11.50 7.77 7.82
C ASP A 101 -11.76 7.70 6.31
N LYS A 102 -10.86 7.05 5.55
CA LYS A 102 -11.01 6.76 4.12
C LYS A 102 -11.76 5.46 3.82
N GLY A 103 -12.24 4.75 4.84
CA GLY A 103 -13.01 3.51 4.70
C GLY A 103 -12.16 2.24 4.58
N TYR A 104 -10.85 2.31 4.81
CA TYR A 104 -9.97 1.15 4.76
C TYR A 104 -9.85 0.46 6.12
N LYS A 105 -9.77 -0.87 6.10
CA LYS A 105 -9.37 -1.66 7.26
C LYS A 105 -7.85 -1.63 7.38
N ALA A 106 -7.35 -1.33 8.58
CA ALA A 106 -5.94 -1.35 8.89
C ALA A 106 -5.69 -2.31 10.07
N TYR A 107 -4.74 -3.22 9.90
CA TYR A 107 -4.21 -4.10 10.94
C TYR A 107 -2.75 -3.75 11.18
N CYS A 108 -2.36 -3.59 12.44
CA CYS A 108 -0.98 -3.29 12.84
C CYS A 108 -0.57 -4.34 13.88
N LEU A 109 0.60 -4.96 13.73
CA LEU A 109 1.06 -5.99 14.67
C LEU A 109 1.49 -5.40 16.02
N THR A 110 2.10 -4.22 15.99
CA THR A 110 2.52 -3.47 17.19
C THR A 110 2.47 -1.97 16.92
N GLU A 111 2.43 -1.19 17.99
CA GLU A 111 2.45 0.27 17.97
C GLU A 111 3.72 0.76 18.69
N PHE A 112 4.29 1.87 18.23
CA PHE A 112 5.37 2.58 18.92
C PHE A 112 5.01 4.06 19.00
N GLU A 113 5.03 4.61 20.21
CA GLU A 113 4.93 6.04 20.45
C GLU A 113 6.25 6.71 19.99
N GLY A 114 6.16 7.91 19.41
CA GLY A 114 7.30 8.76 19.12
C GLY A 114 7.75 9.48 20.39
N ASP A 115 9.06 9.56 20.61
CA ASP A 115 9.67 10.45 21.61
C ASP A 115 9.60 11.93 21.18
#